data_AF-A0A140KCL1-F1
#
_entry.id   AF-A0A140KCL1-F1
#
_cell.length_a   1.000
_cell.length_b   1.000
_cell.length_c   1.000
_cell.angle_alpha   90.00
_cell.angle_beta   90.00
_cell.angle_gamma   90.00
#
_symmetry.space_group_name_H-M   'P 1'
#
loop_
_entity.id
_entity.type
_entity.pdbx_description
1 polymer ?
#
loop_
_entity_poly.entity_id
_entity_poly.type
_entity_poly.pdbx_seq_one_letter_code
_entity_poly.pdbx_strand_id
1 'polypeptide(L)'
;MAQEVGRDCDPFDLICHIVWDVPPLTRRERAREVKKRNYFTKYGEKACRVLDALLDKYADEGIEAVQEPQILKIAPFTEMGTPMELVQAFGGIQGYQEAVRELQRELYRA
;
A
#
# COMPACT_ATOMS: atom_id res chain seq x y z
N MET A 1 -24.55 7.42 -13.88
CA MET A 1 -23.90 7.59 -12.56
C MET A 1 -22.98 6.43 -12.17
N ALA A 2 -22.76 5.40 -13.02
CA ALA A 2 -21.82 4.30 -12.74
C ALA A 2 -20.39 4.55 -13.26
N GLN A 3 -20.14 5.65 -13.97
CA GLN A 3 -18.89 5.89 -14.70
C GLN A 3 -17.81 6.59 -13.87
N GLU A 4 -18.14 7.11 -12.68
CA GLU A 4 -17.18 7.79 -11.80
C GLU A 4 -16.60 6.86 -10.73
N VAL A 5 -17.37 5.85 -10.29
CA VAL A 5 -16.97 4.88 -9.24
C VAL A 5 -15.82 3.98 -9.70
N GLY A 6 -15.76 3.63 -10.99
CA GLY A 6 -14.78 2.68 -11.52
C GLY A 6 -13.32 3.16 -11.54
N ARG A 7 -13.06 4.47 -11.43
CA ARG A 7 -11.69 5.03 -11.53
C ARG A 7 -10.93 4.99 -10.20
N ASP A 8 -11.65 5.08 -9.10
CA ASP A 8 -11.09 5.17 -7.75
C ASP A 8 -11.14 3.82 -7.02
N CYS A 9 -11.96 2.88 -7.47
CA CYS A 9 -12.02 1.50 -6.98
C CYS A 9 -10.90 0.63 -7.56
N ASP A 10 -10.42 -0.31 -6.76
CA ASP A 10 -9.48 -1.34 -7.22
C ASP A 10 -10.23 -2.40 -8.06
N PRO A 11 -9.62 -2.98 -9.12
CA PRO A 11 -10.24 -4.06 -9.87
C PRO A 11 -10.72 -5.23 -9.00
N PHE A 12 -10.01 -5.53 -7.90
CA PHE A 12 -10.44 -6.53 -6.92
C PHE A 12 -11.80 -6.17 -6.28
N ASP A 13 -11.98 -4.92 -5.87
CA ASP A 13 -13.24 -4.42 -5.29
C ASP A 13 -14.42 -4.53 -6.26
N LEU A 14 -14.17 -4.23 -7.54
CA LEU A 14 -15.19 -4.35 -8.58
C LEU A 14 -15.62 -5.80 -8.79
N ILE A 15 -14.67 -6.74 -8.79
CA ILE A 15 -14.98 -8.18 -8.86
C ILE A 15 -15.77 -8.60 -7.62
N CYS A 16 -15.36 -8.17 -6.42
CA CYS A 16 -16.08 -8.48 -5.19
C CYS A 16 -17.52 -7.97 -5.22
N HIS A 17 -17.74 -6.74 -5.69
CA HIS A 17 -19.08 -6.17 -5.85
C HIS A 17 -19.95 -7.00 -6.79
N ILE A 18 -19.41 -7.43 -7.93
CA ILE A 18 -20.17 -8.23 -8.91
C ILE A 18 -20.53 -9.61 -8.34
N VAL A 19 -19.62 -10.25 -7.62
CA VAL A 19 -19.81 -11.63 -7.13
C VAL A 19 -20.69 -11.68 -5.88
N TRP A 20 -20.56 -10.72 -4.97
CA TRP A 20 -21.18 -10.76 -3.64
C TRP A 20 -22.18 -9.63 -3.36
N ASP A 21 -22.47 -8.76 -4.34
CA ASP A 21 -23.35 -7.59 -4.21
C ASP A 21 -22.98 -6.66 -3.04
N VAL A 22 -21.68 -6.60 -2.71
CA VAL A 22 -21.13 -5.71 -1.67
C VAL A 22 -20.69 -4.39 -2.29
N PRO A 23 -20.86 -3.24 -1.63
CA PRO A 23 -20.35 -1.97 -2.19
C PRO A 23 -18.82 -2.04 -2.36
N PRO A 24 -18.28 -1.64 -3.52
CA PRO A 24 -16.84 -1.69 -3.76
C PRO A 24 -16.13 -0.63 -2.91
N LEU A 25 -14.99 -0.98 -2.30
CA LEU A 25 -14.17 0.00 -1.63
C LEU A 25 -13.34 0.78 -2.66
N THR A 26 -13.14 2.07 -2.40
CA THR A 26 -12.11 2.85 -3.08
C THR A 26 -10.72 2.44 -2.58
N ARG A 27 -9.68 2.67 -3.39
CA ARG A 27 -8.28 2.45 -2.97
C ARG A 27 -7.94 3.18 -1.68
N ARG A 28 -8.46 4.40 -1.50
CA ARG A 28 -8.31 5.21 -0.26
C ARG A 28 -8.98 4.56 0.95
N GLU A 29 -10.19 4.04 0.81
CA GLU A 29 -10.88 3.35 1.90
C GLU A 29 -10.14 2.07 2.28
N ARG A 30 -9.70 1.29 1.30
CA ARG A 30 -8.90 0.08 1.53
C ARG A 30 -7.59 0.38 2.25
N ALA A 31 -6.86 1.41 1.81
CA ALA A 31 -5.64 1.85 2.50
C ALA A 31 -5.91 2.24 3.96
N ARG A 32 -7.02 2.94 4.21
CA ARG A 32 -7.44 3.35 5.56
C ARG A 32 -7.76 2.16 6.44
N GLU A 33 -8.44 1.14 5.93
CA GLU A 33 -8.73 -0.10 6.66
C GLU A 33 -7.44 -0.83 7.07
N VAL A 34 -6.43 -0.87 6.19
CA VAL A 34 -5.11 -1.42 6.55
C VAL A 34 -4.43 -0.61 7.65
N LYS A 35 -4.43 0.74 7.55
CA LYS A 35 -3.85 1.61 8.60
C LYS A 35 -4.49 1.36 9.98
N LYS A 36 -5.83 1.19 10.03
CA LYS A 36 -6.56 0.93 11.29
C LYS A 36 -6.17 -0.39 11.97
N ARG A 37 -5.74 -1.40 11.21
CA ARG A 37 -5.38 -2.72 11.75
C ARG A 37 -4.05 -2.71 12.52
N ASN A 38 -3.30 -1.60 12.50
CA ASN A 38 -2.02 -1.44 13.21
C ASN A 38 -0.98 -2.53 12.87
N TYR A 39 -1.07 -3.13 11.68
CA TYR A 39 -0.18 -4.21 11.24
C TYR A 39 1.30 -3.82 11.29
N PHE A 40 1.60 -2.54 11.08
CA PHE A 40 2.96 -2.04 10.97
C PHE A 40 3.69 -1.90 12.31
N THR A 41 3.00 -2.09 13.44
CA THR A 41 3.58 -1.96 14.80
C THR A 41 4.75 -2.91 15.09
N LYS A 42 4.93 -3.97 14.30
CA LYS A 42 6.10 -4.86 14.37
C LYS A 42 7.39 -4.25 13.80
N TYR A 43 7.28 -3.14 13.05
CA TYR A 43 8.42 -2.44 12.47
C TYR A 43 8.83 -1.25 13.32
N GLY A 44 10.09 -0.82 13.18
CA GLY A 44 10.56 0.43 13.77
C GLY A 44 9.93 1.65 13.10
N GLU A 45 9.97 2.80 13.78
CA GLU A 45 9.33 4.05 13.34
C GLU A 45 9.64 4.42 11.87
N LYS A 46 10.90 4.29 11.45
CA LYS A 46 11.32 4.59 10.07
C LYS A 46 10.64 3.69 9.04
N ALA A 47 10.56 2.39 9.31
CA ALA A 47 9.90 1.43 8.42
C ALA A 47 8.37 1.63 8.40
N CYS A 48 7.75 1.96 9.54
CA CYS A 48 6.32 2.34 9.59
C CYS A 48 6.03 3.55 8.70
N ARG A 49 6.86 4.61 8.76
CA ARG A 49 6.69 5.80 7.92
C ARG A 49 6.82 5.50 6.43
N VAL A 50 7.73 4.60 6.06
CA VAL A 50 7.84 4.13 4.66
C VAL A 50 6.58 3.37 4.24
N LEU A 51 6.07 2.46 5.07
CA LEU A 51 4.86 1.70 4.79
C LEU A 51 3.61 2.60 4.69
N ASP A 52 3.51 3.62 5.53
CA ASP A 52 2.44 4.62 5.46
C ASP A 52 2.47 5.40 4.15
N ALA A 53 3.66 5.83 3.70
CA ALA A 53 3.80 6.50 2.41
C ALA A 53 3.54 5.57 1.22
N LEU A 54 3.91 4.29 1.31
CA LEU A 54 3.55 3.29 0.30
C LEU A 54 2.02 3.12 0.22
N LEU A 55 1.32 3.11 1.35
CA LEU A 55 -0.14 3.08 1.37
C LEU A 55 -0.79 4.31 0.74
N ASP A 56 -0.23 5.50 1.00
CA ASP A 56 -0.73 6.73 0.38
C ASP A 56 -0.50 6.69 -1.14
N LYS A 57 0.65 6.17 -1.58
CA LYS A 57 0.92 5.92 -3.01
C LYS A 57 -0.02 4.90 -3.64
N TYR A 58 -0.35 3.82 -2.93
CA TYR A 58 -1.39 2.89 -3.38
C TYR A 58 -2.74 3.59 -3.57
N ALA A 59 -3.12 4.44 -2.61
CA ALA A 59 -4.39 5.12 -2.61
C ALA A 59 -4.56 6.05 -3.83
N ASP A 60 -3.49 6.67 -4.30
CA ASP A 60 -3.51 7.59 -5.44
C ASP A 60 -3.17 6.90 -6.79
N GLU A 61 -2.12 6.08 -6.82
CA GLU A 61 -1.51 5.55 -8.05
C GLU A 61 -1.78 4.05 -8.28
N GLY A 62 -2.30 3.33 -7.28
CA GLY A 62 -2.62 1.91 -7.36
C GLY A 62 -1.47 0.98 -6.97
N ILE A 63 -1.69 -0.33 -7.08
CA ILE A 63 -0.77 -1.34 -6.52
C ILE A 63 0.55 -1.45 -7.27
N GLU A 64 0.56 -1.15 -8.57
CA GLU A 64 1.77 -1.24 -9.41
C GLU A 64 2.87 -0.33 -8.88
N ALA A 65 2.52 0.92 -8.52
CA ALA A 65 3.46 1.88 -7.95
C ALA A 65 4.15 1.36 -6.68
N VAL A 66 3.42 0.64 -5.82
CA VAL A 66 3.95 0.13 -4.54
C VAL A 66 4.89 -1.07 -4.71
N GLN A 67 4.72 -1.87 -5.76
CA GLN A 67 5.55 -3.04 -6.00
C GLN A 67 6.92 -2.70 -6.58
N GLU A 68 7.04 -1.54 -7.24
CA GLU A 68 8.26 -1.14 -7.91
C GLU A 68 9.32 -0.59 -6.95
N PRO A 69 10.52 -1.18 -6.84
CA PRO A 69 11.56 -0.71 -5.92
C PRO A 69 12.03 0.74 -6.18
N GLN A 70 11.81 1.23 -7.41
CA GLN A 70 12.15 2.60 -7.79
C GLN A 70 11.28 3.66 -7.10
N ILE A 71 10.16 3.27 -6.48
CA ILE A 71 9.32 4.17 -5.69
C ILE A 71 10.11 4.84 -4.56
N LEU A 72 11.13 4.16 -4.01
CA LEU A 72 11.99 4.73 -2.97
C LEU A 72 12.88 5.88 -3.46
N LYS A 73 12.94 6.13 -4.77
CA LYS A 73 13.72 7.21 -5.40
C LYS A 73 12.89 8.44 -5.74
N ILE A 74 11.60 8.46 -5.40
CA ILE A 74 10.71 9.59 -5.62
C ILE A 74 10.19 10.15 -4.29
N ALA A 75 9.69 11.39 -4.29
CA ALA A 75 9.05 11.97 -3.11
C ALA A 75 7.77 11.18 -2.74
N PRO A 76 7.45 11.03 -1.45
CA PRO A 76 8.15 11.60 -0.29
C PRO A 76 9.33 10.74 0.23
N PHE A 77 9.62 9.58 -0.36
CA PHE A 77 10.64 8.66 0.15
C PHE A 77 12.05 9.26 0.18
N THR A 78 12.37 10.09 -0.82
CA THR A 78 13.65 10.83 -0.87
C THR A 78 13.85 11.78 0.32
N GLU A 79 12.77 12.20 0.98
CA GLU A 79 12.83 13.06 2.18
C GLU A 79 12.96 12.23 3.47
N MET A 80 12.71 10.92 3.41
CA MET A 80 12.80 10.00 4.55
C MET A 80 14.20 9.38 4.72
N GLY A 81 15.05 9.49 3.70
CA GLY A 81 16.42 8.98 3.69
C GLY A 81 16.83 8.43 2.33
N THR A 82 18.03 7.85 2.26
CA THR A 82 18.49 7.21 1.02
C THR A 82 17.76 5.87 0.81
N PRO A 83 17.58 5.39 -0.43
CA PRO A 83 16.92 4.10 -0.68
C PRO A 83 17.55 2.94 0.11
N MET A 84 18.88 2.95 0.27
CA MET A 84 19.58 1.95 1.08
C MET A 84 19.18 2.04 2.56
N GLU A 85 19.14 3.24 3.14
CA GLU A 85 18.70 3.39 4.54
C GLU A 85 17.25 2.98 4.76
N LEU A 86 16.36 3.30 3.80
CA LEU A 86 14.95 2.91 3.88
C LEU A 86 14.82 1.39 3.88
N VAL A 87 15.55 0.71 2.98
CA VAL A 87 15.59 -0.75 2.93
C VAL A 87 16.22 -1.36 4.19
N GLN A 88 17.26 -0.75 4.74
CA GLN A 88 17.88 -1.21 5.99
C GLN A 88 16.93 -1.13 7.19
N ALA A 89 15.97 -0.21 7.19
CA ALA A 89 14.94 -0.14 8.23
C ALA A 89 14.08 -1.43 8.32
N PHE A 90 14.08 -2.26 7.28
CA PHE A 90 13.40 -3.56 7.24
C PHE A 90 14.35 -4.75 7.46
N GLY A 91 15.61 -4.51 7.82
CA GLY A 91 16.63 -5.57 7.92
C GLY A 91 17.28 -5.95 6.59
N GLY A 92 17.17 -5.08 5.58
CA GLY A 92 17.78 -5.27 4.26
C GLY A 92 16.78 -5.57 3.15
N ILE A 93 17.28 -5.84 1.94
CA ILE A 93 16.47 -5.96 0.72
C ILE A 93 15.40 -7.05 0.86
N GLN A 94 15.76 -8.20 1.42
CA GLN A 94 14.81 -9.30 1.62
C GLN A 94 13.69 -8.91 2.59
N GLY A 95 14.02 -8.24 3.70
CA GLY A 95 13.04 -7.77 4.66
C GLY A 95 12.10 -6.72 4.08
N TYR A 96 12.62 -5.80 3.26
CA TYR A 96 11.79 -4.84 2.52
C TYR A 96 10.83 -5.54 1.56
N GLN A 97 11.32 -6.50 0.76
CA GLN A 97 10.48 -7.25 -0.17
C GLN A 97 9.41 -8.09 0.53
N GLU A 98 9.71 -8.64 1.71
CA GLU A 98 8.70 -9.33 2.51
C GLU A 98 7.66 -8.34 3.04
N ALA A 99 8.08 -7.19 3.55
CA ALA A 99 7.17 -6.15 4.05
C ALA A 99 6.22 -5.63 2.96
N VAL A 100 6.70 -5.42 1.74
CA VAL A 100 5.86 -5.02 0.59
C VAL A 100 4.88 -6.13 0.21
N ARG A 101 5.31 -7.39 0.21
CA ARG A 101 4.41 -8.53 -0.05
C ARG A 101 3.36 -8.72 1.03
N GLU A 102 3.73 -8.50 2.29
CA GLU A 102 2.79 -8.48 3.41
C GLU A 102 1.80 -7.32 3.31
N LEU A 103 2.27 -6.13 2.94
CA LEU A 103 1.40 -4.98 2.71
C LEU A 103 0.35 -5.28 1.62
N GLN A 104 0.78 -5.86 0.51
CA GLN A 104 -0.12 -6.29 -0.56
C GLN A 104 -1.13 -7.34 -0.08
N ARG A 105 -0.68 -8.31 0.73
CA ARG A 105 -1.59 -9.31 1.33
C ARG A 105 -2.62 -8.64 2.24
N GLU A 106 -2.23 -7.71 3.08
CA GLU A 106 -3.16 -6.98 3.95
C GLU A 106 -4.13 -6.11 3.17
N LEU A 107 -3.68 -5.48 2.08
CA LEU A 107 -4.53 -4.74 1.16
C LEU A 107 -5.62 -5.63 0.56
N TYR A 108 -5.30 -6.85 0.13
CA TYR A 108 -6.25 -7.77 -0.53
C TYR A 108 -6.81 -8.86 0.37
N ARG A 109 -6.64 -8.72 1.69
CA ARG A 109 -7.22 -9.65 2.65
C ARG A 109 -8.73 -9.41 2.74
N ALA A 110 -9.49 -10.43 2.33
CA ALA A 110 -10.93 -10.52 2.49
C ALA A 110 -11.33 -10.67 3.96
#